data_AF-A0A7J7JTU8-F1
#
_entry.id   AF-A0A7J7JTU8-F1
#
_cell.length_a   1.000
_cell.length_b   1.000
_cell.length_c   1.000
_cell.angle_alpha   90.00
_cell.angle_beta   90.00
_cell.angle_gamma   90.00
#
_symmetry.space_group_name_H-M   'P 1'
#
loop_
_entity.id
_entity.type
_entity.pdbx_description
1 polymer ?
#
loop_
_entity_poly.entity_id
_entity_poly.type
_entity_poly.pdbx_seq_one_letter_code
_entity_poly.pdbx_strand_id
1 'polypeptide(L)'
;MTRAEMILKVVMSPHDPYQGFVDNCIKLLSDTDFTEFQKILDMKGLKRGEQACLTEMFKARSPHNVASAASANSAGSANQNVEHDTSRIRKLERLIRNRM
;
A
#
# COMPACT_ATOMS: atom_id res chain seq x y z
N MET A 1 -21.82 -8.13 -9.78
CA MET A 1 -20.49 -7.70 -10.27
C MET A 1 -19.51 -8.79 -9.94
N THR A 2 -18.72 -9.19 -10.93
CA THR A 2 -17.57 -10.07 -10.75
C THR A 2 -16.38 -9.26 -10.24
N ARG A 3 -15.45 -9.93 -9.57
CA ARG A 3 -14.21 -9.32 -9.05
C ARG A 3 -13.40 -8.63 -10.16
N ALA A 4 -13.35 -9.24 -11.35
CA ALA A 4 -12.67 -8.68 -12.51
C ALA A 4 -13.30 -7.36 -12.99
N GLU A 5 -14.63 -7.29 -13.07
CA GLU A 5 -15.34 -6.05 -13.41
C GLU A 5 -15.10 -4.95 -12.36
N MET A 6 -14.98 -5.34 -11.08
CA MET A 6 -14.72 -4.40 -9.99
C MET A 6 -13.31 -3.82 -10.06
N ILE A 7 -12.30 -4.66 -10.31
CA ILE A 7 -10.91 -4.23 -10.54
C ILE A 7 -10.84 -3.27 -11.73
N LEU A 8 -11.46 -3.65 -12.86
CA LEU A 8 -11.49 -2.80 -14.05
C LEU A 8 -12.12 -1.42 -13.74
N LYS A 9 -13.20 -1.41 -12.95
CA LYS A 9 -13.85 -0.17 -12.52
C LYS A 9 -12.93 0.71 -11.67
N VAL A 10 -12.17 0.13 -10.73
CA VAL A 10 -11.18 0.87 -9.92
C VAL A 10 -10.06 1.42 -10.80
N VAL A 11 -9.48 0.61 -11.70
CA VAL A 11 -8.39 1.03 -12.60
C VAL A 11 -8.82 2.19 -13.51
N MET A 12 -10.06 2.17 -14.00
CA MET A 12 -10.61 3.20 -14.86
C MET A 12 -11.08 4.46 -14.11
N SER A 13 -11.29 4.38 -12.79
CA SER A 13 -11.74 5.53 -11.99
C SER A 13 -10.64 6.60 -11.88
N PRO A 14 -10.98 7.88 -11.75
CA PRO A 14 -10.00 8.93 -11.46
C PRO A 14 -9.21 8.60 -10.19
N HIS A 15 -7.90 8.83 -10.20
CA HIS A 15 -7.07 8.67 -9.00
C HIS A 15 -6.90 9.95 -8.20
N ASP A 16 -7.30 11.11 -8.75
CA ASP A 16 -7.35 12.38 -8.03
C ASP A 16 -8.78 12.65 -7.52
N PRO A 17 -8.99 12.93 -6.23
CA PRO A 17 -8.01 12.99 -5.15
C PRO A 17 -7.57 11.61 -4.64
N TYR A 18 -6.29 11.47 -4.27
CA TYR A 18 -5.68 10.19 -3.84
C TYR A 18 -6.43 9.47 -2.71
N GLN A 19 -6.95 10.22 -1.72
CA GLN A 19 -7.79 9.65 -0.65
C GLN A 19 -9.04 8.96 -1.20
N GLY A 20 -9.75 9.61 -2.13
CA GLY A 20 -10.97 9.09 -2.71
C GLY A 20 -10.73 7.80 -3.51
N PHE A 21 -9.59 7.71 -4.20
CA PHE A 21 -9.20 6.50 -4.91
C PHE A 21 -8.94 5.33 -3.95
N VAL A 22 -8.16 5.54 -2.89
CA VAL A 22 -7.86 4.51 -1.89
C VAL A 22 -9.13 4.03 -1.20
N ASP A 23 -10.01 4.96 -0.81
CA ASP A 23 -11.29 4.63 -0.17
C ASP A 23 -12.20 3.84 -1.12
N ASN A 24 -12.24 4.22 -2.40
CA ASN A 24 -12.99 3.49 -3.42
C ASN A 24 -12.44 2.07 -3.62
N CYS A 25 -11.12 1.93 -3.69
CA CYS A 25 -10.44 0.65 -3.83
C CYS A 25 -10.77 -0.28 -2.66
N ILE A 26 -10.68 0.19 -1.41
CA ILE A 26 -11.00 -0.62 -0.22
C ILE A 26 -12.49 -0.98 -0.17
N LYS A 27 -13.36 -0.04 -0.54
CA LYS A 27 -14.82 -0.25 -0.52
C LYS A 27 -15.29 -1.25 -1.57
N LEU A 28 -14.71 -1.21 -2.76
CA LEU A 28 -15.04 -2.15 -3.83
C LEU A 28 -14.29 -3.47 -3.63
N LEU A 29 -13.01 -3.43 -3.28
CA LEU A 29 -12.16 -4.60 -3.19
C LEU A 29 -11.81 -4.88 -1.73
N SER A 30 -12.81 -5.30 -0.96
CA SER A 30 -12.72 -5.54 0.49
C SER A 30 -11.64 -6.54 0.90
N ASP A 31 -11.28 -7.46 0.01
CA ASP A 31 -10.26 -8.51 0.20
C ASP A 31 -8.92 -8.20 -0.49
N THR A 32 -8.71 -6.96 -0.96
CA THR A 32 -7.45 -6.60 -1.62
C THR A 32 -6.31 -6.47 -0.63
N ASP A 33 -5.28 -7.28 -0.82
CA ASP A 33 -4.02 -7.19 -0.10
C ASP A 33 -3.06 -6.19 -0.75
N PHE A 34 -1.95 -5.92 -0.06
CA PHE A 34 -0.94 -4.97 -0.53
C PHE A 34 -0.39 -5.30 -1.92
N THR A 35 -0.18 -6.58 -2.24
CA THR A 35 0.38 -7.02 -3.52
C THR A 35 -0.59 -6.77 -4.65
N GLU A 36 -1.88 -7.01 -4.40
CA GLU A 36 -2.92 -6.75 -5.38
C GLU A 36 -3.15 -5.25 -5.58
N PHE A 37 -3.06 -4.45 -4.51
CA PHE A 37 -3.11 -3.00 -4.63
C PHE A 37 -1.97 -2.46 -5.52
N GLN A 38 -0.73 -2.96 -5.36
CA GLN A 38 0.38 -2.59 -6.26
C GLN A 38 0.06 -2.92 -7.72
N LYS A 39 -0.49 -4.11 -8.00
CA LYS A 39 -0.90 -4.48 -9.37
C LYS A 39 -1.96 -3.54 -9.94
N ILE A 40 -2.90 -3.08 -9.11
CA ILE A 40 -3.92 -2.10 -9.53
C ILE A 40 -3.26 -0.77 -9.90
N LEU A 41 -2.26 -0.32 -9.13
CA LEU A 41 -1.51 0.90 -9.45
C LEU A 41 -0.68 0.76 -10.73
N ASP A 42 -0.06 -0.41 -10.95
CA ASP A 42 0.68 -0.73 -12.18
C ASP A 42 -0.26 -0.78 -13.39
N MET A 43 -1.41 -1.44 -13.26
CA MET A 43 -2.45 -1.46 -14.30
C MET A 43 -3.01 -0.06 -14.60
N LYS A 44 -3.00 0.84 -13.62
CA LYS A 44 -3.42 2.22 -13.80
C LYS A 44 -2.36 3.10 -14.47
N GLY A 45 -1.10 2.65 -14.52
CA GLY A 45 -0.01 3.36 -15.21
C GLY A 45 0.47 4.63 -14.50
N LEU A 46 0.36 4.68 -13.17
CA LEU A 46 0.75 5.85 -12.38
C LEU A 46 2.27 6.01 -12.26
N LYS A 47 2.75 7.26 -12.12
CA LYS A 47 4.18 7.51 -11.88
C LYS A 47 4.60 7.00 -10.51
N ARG A 48 5.87 6.62 -10.36
CA ARG A 48 6.42 6.09 -9.10
C ARG A 48 6.14 6.98 -7.88
N GLY A 49 6.17 8.31 -8.02
CA GLY A 49 5.85 9.23 -6.93
C GLY A 49 4.37 9.17 -6.50
N GLU A 50 3.46 9.10 -7.46
CA GLU A 50 2.02 8.94 -7.21
C GLU A 50 1.71 7.57 -6.60
N GLN A 51 2.34 6.52 -7.13
CA GLN A 51 2.23 5.17 -6.58
C GLN A 51 2.68 5.12 -5.12
N ALA A 52 3.81 5.74 -4.78
CA ALA A 52 4.32 5.79 -3.41
C ALA A 52 3.33 6.47 -2.44
N CYS A 53 2.76 7.61 -2.85
CA CYS A 53 1.76 8.32 -2.04
C CYS A 53 0.50 7.48 -1.79
N LEU A 54 -0.04 6.86 -2.84
CA LEU A 54 -1.22 5.99 -2.73
C LEU A 54 -0.96 4.75 -1.87
N THR A 55 0.24 4.18 -2.00
CA THR A 55 0.70 3.02 -1.23
C THR A 55 0.78 3.32 0.26
N GLU A 56 1.28 4.50 0.62
CA GLU A 56 1.33 4.96 2.01
C GLU A 56 -0.08 5.15 2.59
N MET A 57 -0.97 5.80 1.84
CA MET A 57 -2.37 5.99 2.25
C MET A 57 -3.12 4.67 2.44
N PHE A 58 -2.92 3.71 1.54
CA PHE A 58 -3.50 2.38 1.66
C PHE A 58 -3.02 1.64 2.92
N LYS A 59 -1.71 1.72 3.23
CA LYS A 59 -1.14 1.17 4.47
C LYS A 59 -1.71 1.83 5.73
N ALA A 60 -1.93 3.15 5.70
CA ALA A 60 -2.49 3.90 6.83
C ALA A 60 -3.96 3.56 7.11
N ARG A 61 -4.72 3.16 6.09
CA ARG A 61 -6.11 2.69 6.23
C ARG A 61 -6.23 1.28 6.83
N SER A 62 -5.14 0.50 6.86
CA SER A 62 -5.15 -0.78 7.55
C SER A 62 -5.18 -0.55 9.07
N PRO A 63 -6.14 -1.12 9.82
CA PRO A 63 -6.34 -0.85 11.24
C PRO A 63 -5.15 -1.25 12.14
N HIS A 64 -4.14 -1.93 11.59
CA HIS A 64 -2.96 -2.39 12.31
C HIS A 64 -1.75 -1.43 12.26
N ASN A 65 -1.82 -0.32 11.52
CA ASN A 65 -0.65 0.52 11.26
C ASN A 65 -0.79 1.99 11.70
N VAL A 66 -1.73 2.28 12.61
CA VAL A 66 -1.92 3.63 13.19
C VAL A 66 -0.79 4.09 14.13
N ALA A 67 0.27 3.29 14.31
CA ALA A 67 1.35 3.58 15.26
C ALA A 67 2.63 4.21 14.66
N SER A 68 2.74 4.36 13.33
CA SER A 68 4.00 4.82 12.69
C SER A 68 3.90 6.10 11.85
N ALA A 69 2.76 6.81 11.86
CA ALA A 69 2.56 8.01 11.05
C ALA A 69 3.20 9.30 11.64
N ALA A 70 4.19 9.17 12.51
CA ALA A 70 4.92 10.30 13.12
C ALA A 70 6.42 10.21 12.82
N SER A 71 6.82 10.35 11.55
CA SER A 71 8.15 10.86 11.23
C SER A 71 8.19 11.40 9.79
N ALA A 72 7.69 12.62 9.65
CA ALA A 72 7.97 13.45 8.48
C ALA A 72 9.32 14.14 8.70
N ASN A 73 10.34 13.72 7.93
CA ASN A 73 11.41 14.53 7.34
C ASN A 73 12.71 13.72 7.20
N SER A 74 13.11 13.44 5.96
CA SER A 74 14.52 13.51 5.56
C SER A 74 14.63 13.52 4.04
N ALA A 75 15.13 14.63 3.53
CA ALA A 75 15.71 14.76 2.21
C ALA A 75 16.76 13.66 1.95
N GLY A 76 16.87 13.18 0.73
CA GLY A 76 17.94 12.24 0.40
C GLY A 76 17.77 11.55 -0.93
N SER A 77 18.64 11.93 -1.85
CA SER A 77 18.93 11.25 -3.10
C SER A 77 19.31 9.77 -2.90
N ALA A 78 19.11 9.02 -3.98
CA ALA A 78 19.84 7.81 -4.36
C ALA A 78 19.62 6.52 -3.54
N ASN A 79 19.22 5.51 -4.33
CA ASN A 79 19.57 4.10 -4.17
C ASN A 79 18.80 3.32 -3.09
N GLN A 80 18.61 2.03 -3.37
CA GLN A 80 17.95 0.98 -2.55
C GLN A 80 16.43 0.87 -2.82
N ASN A 81 15.86 -0.14 -3.47
CA ASN A 81 16.11 -1.59 -3.50
C ASN A 81 16.59 -2.14 -2.16
N VAL A 82 15.80 -3.03 -1.53
CA VAL A 82 16.07 -3.70 -0.24
C VAL A 82 15.59 -2.96 1.04
N GLU A 83 14.33 -2.51 1.12
CA GLU A 83 13.74 -2.14 2.43
C GLU A 83 12.52 -2.99 2.85
N HIS A 84 11.93 -3.76 1.93
CA HIS A 84 10.78 -4.62 2.26
C HIS A 84 11.13 -5.88 3.06
N ASP A 85 12.41 -6.19 3.26
CA ASP A 85 12.86 -7.34 4.04
C ASP A 85 12.93 -7.03 5.55
N THR A 86 13.19 -5.78 5.93
CA THR A 86 13.37 -5.39 7.34
C THR A 86 12.11 -5.60 8.19
N SER A 87 10.94 -5.32 7.61
CA SER A 87 9.64 -5.51 8.27
C SER A 87 9.29 -6.99 8.47
N ARG A 88 9.70 -7.85 7.53
CA ARG A 88 9.52 -9.31 7.64
C ARG A 88 10.49 -9.90 8.66
N ILE A 89 11.75 -9.48 8.62
CA ILE A 89 12.81 -9.88 9.55
C ILE A 89 12.42 -9.54 10.99
N ARG A 90 11.99 -8.30 11.27
CA ARG A 90 11.58 -7.90 12.63
C ARG A 90 10.39 -8.72 13.16
N LYS A 91 9.47 -9.14 12.27
CA LYS A 91 8.33 -9.99 12.62
C LYS A 91 8.78 -11.42 12.94
N LEU A 92 9.73 -11.95 12.18
CA LEU A 92 10.39 -13.24 12.45
C LEU A 92 11.11 -13.23 13.80
N GLU A 93 11.90 -12.20 14.10
CA GLU A 93 12.62 -12.08 15.38
C GLU A 93 11.68 -12.05 16.60
N ARG A 94 10.50 -11.42 16.47
CA ARG A 94 9.47 -11.44 17.52
C ARG A 94 8.86 -12.82 17.75
N LEU A 95 8.60 -13.56 16.68
CA LEU A 95 8.04 -14.92 16.78
C LEU A 95 9.02 -15.89 17.44
N ILE A 96 10.32 -15.74 17.16
CA ILE A 96 11.36 -16.56 17.78
C ILE A 96 11.48 -16.25 19.28
N ARG A 97 11.51 -14.97 19.67
CA ARG A 97 11.53 -14.56 21.09
C ARG A 97 10.30 -14.99 21.88
N ASN A 98 9.14 -15.10 21.25
CA ASN A 98 7.89 -15.47 21.93
C ASN A 98 7.73 -16.99 22.11
N ARG A 99 8.66 -17.80 21.59
CA ARG A 99 8.66 -19.26 21.73
C ARG A 99 9.81 -19.80 22.60
N MET A 100 10.70 -18.93 23.06
CA MET A 100 11.70 -19.23 24.10
C MET A 100 11.26 -18.59 25.41
#